data_AF-A0A2V6MHL1-F1
#
_entry.id   AF-A0A2V6MHL1-F1
#
_cell.length_a   1.000
_cell.length_b   1.000
_cell.length_c   1.000
_cell.angle_alpha   90.00
_cell.angle_beta   90.00
_cell.angle_gamma   90.00
#
_symmetry.space_group_name_H-M   'P 1'
#
loop_
_entity.id
_entity.type
_entity.pdbx_description
1 polymer ?
#
loop_
_entity_poly.entity_id
_entity_poly.type
_entity_poly.pdbx_seq_one_letter_code
_entity_poly.pdbx_strand_id
1 'polypeptide(L)'
;MEMARKLGCRRARRRRWTLPNGTELLCVRRSPDPAKIARALSTEDRRFLADELERITRLPTNTDEDIKAWYAATQQTQQRLRTRFADVASVVPHRLYHYFIDADIHRKEPSYRAAQEEPILEFIRLLREEPTKT
;
A
#
# COMPACT_ATOMS: atom_id res chain seq x y z
N MET A 1 -35.54 -22.21 19.26
CA MET A 1 -35.35 -21.57 17.94
C MET A 1 -35.35 -20.08 18.17
N GLU A 2 -34.20 -19.42 18.10
CA GLU A 2 -34.17 -17.96 18.13
C GLU A 2 -33.10 -17.47 17.16
N MET A 3 -33.57 -16.87 16.07
CA MET A 3 -32.76 -16.17 15.09
C MET A 3 -32.42 -14.78 15.64
N ALA A 4 -31.14 -14.43 15.60
CA ALA A 4 -30.73 -13.03 15.60
C ALA A 4 -29.59 -12.81 14.60
N ARG A 5 -29.97 -12.66 13.32
CA ARG A 5 -29.22 -11.86 12.36
C ARG A 5 -29.50 -10.39 12.66
N LYS A 6 -28.48 -9.60 12.97
CA LYS A 6 -28.32 -8.26 12.35
C LYS A 6 -26.89 -7.73 12.52
N LEU A 7 -26.34 -7.41 11.36
CA LEU A 7 -25.05 -6.80 11.10
C LEU A 7 -24.93 -5.45 11.80
N GLY A 8 -23.76 -5.22 12.43
CA GLY A 8 -23.40 -3.95 13.04
C GLY A 8 -21.88 -3.77 13.09
N CYS A 9 -21.17 -4.12 12.01
CA CYS A 9 -19.72 -4.05 11.96
C CYS A 9 -19.26 -2.65 11.51
N ARG A 10 -19.40 -1.62 12.35
CA ARG A 10 -18.69 -0.32 12.20
C ARG A 10 -18.51 0.37 13.56
N ARG A 11 -17.40 0.06 14.23
CA ARG A 11 -16.63 0.97 15.09
C ARG A 11 -15.41 0.20 15.58
N ALA A 12 -14.24 0.54 15.03
CA ALA A 12 -12.97 0.09 15.57
C ALA A 12 -12.85 0.61 17.02
N ARG A 13 -13.21 -0.23 18.00
CA ARG A 13 -12.93 0.03 19.41
C ARG A 13 -11.41 0.03 19.59
N ARG A 14 -10.83 1.18 19.93
CA ARG A 14 -9.45 1.27 20.44
C ARG A 14 -9.41 0.42 21.72
N ARG A 15 -8.78 -0.77 21.68
CA ARG A 15 -8.42 -1.47 22.91
C ARG A 15 -7.10 -0.87 23.38
N ARG A 16 -7.13 -0.18 24.52
CA ARG A 16 -5.95 0.29 25.25
C ARG A 16 -5.34 -0.93 25.91
N TRP A 17 -4.09 -1.26 25.60
CA TRP A 17 -3.35 -2.33 26.26
C TRP A 17 -2.24 -1.68 27.09
N THR A 18 -2.30 -1.85 28.40
CA THR A 18 -1.23 -1.49 29.33
C THR A 18 -0.36 -2.71 29.58
N LEU A 19 0.95 -2.56 29.42
CA LEU A 19 1.91 -3.58 29.81
C LEU A 19 2.01 -3.67 31.35
N PRO A 20 2.50 -4.78 31.93
CA PRO A 20 2.66 -4.96 33.38
C PRO A 20 3.55 -3.92 34.07
N ASN A 21 4.39 -3.21 33.31
CA ASN A 21 5.30 -2.18 33.81
C ASN A 21 4.72 -0.75 33.72
N GLY A 22 3.41 -0.60 33.45
CA GLY A 22 2.76 0.70 33.32
C GLY A 22 3.09 1.46 32.03
N THR A 23 3.86 0.88 31.12
CA THR A 23 4.12 1.50 29.81
C THR A 23 2.89 1.32 28.92
N GLU A 24 2.32 2.42 28.48
CA GLU A 24 1.33 2.40 27.39
C GLU A 24 2.04 2.08 26.09
N LEU A 25 1.81 0.87 25.56
CA LEU A 25 2.14 0.58 24.17
C LEU A 25 1.12 1.27 23.27
N LEU A 26 1.51 2.41 22.71
CA LEU A 26 0.90 2.97 21.50
C LEU A 26 1.25 2.10 20.29
N CYS A 27 0.86 0.82 20.32
CA CYS A 27 0.65 0.04 19.10
C CYS A 27 -0.65 0.59 18.47
N VAL A 28 -0.70 1.16 17.27
CA VAL A 28 0.12 1.07 16.08
C VAL A 28 -0.18 2.36 15.33
N ARG A 29 0.82 3.07 14.77
CA ARG A 29 0.53 4.01 13.67
C ARG A 29 -0.10 3.16 12.56
N ARG A 30 -1.43 3.04 12.54
CA ARG A 30 -2.13 2.45 11.39
C ARG A 30 -1.59 3.21 10.19
N SER A 31 -0.94 2.50 9.26
CA SER A 31 -0.55 3.10 7.99
C SER A 31 -1.76 3.87 7.46
N PRO A 32 -1.58 5.12 7.02
CA PRO A 32 -2.69 5.96 6.66
C PRO A 32 -3.57 5.23 5.63
N ASP A 33 -4.88 5.34 5.80
CA ASP A 33 -5.86 4.72 4.92
C ASP A 33 -5.56 5.12 3.47
N PRO A 34 -5.38 4.17 2.52
CA PRO A 34 -5.06 4.47 1.12
C PRO A 34 -6.03 5.48 0.49
N ALA A 35 -7.32 5.42 0.83
CA ALA A 35 -8.30 6.38 0.31
C ALA A 35 -8.09 7.79 0.90
N LYS A 36 -7.67 7.88 2.17
CA LYS A 36 -7.33 9.15 2.80
C LYS A 36 -6.08 9.77 2.18
N ILE A 37 -5.06 8.96 1.89
CA ILE A 37 -3.86 9.40 1.18
C ILE A 37 -4.23 9.94 -0.19
N ALA A 38 -4.95 9.16 -1.00
CA ALA A 38 -5.32 9.56 -2.36
C ALA A 38 -6.10 10.88 -2.40
N ARG A 39 -6.98 11.13 -1.43
CA ARG A 39 -7.73 12.40 -1.32
C ARG A 39 -6.90 13.60 -0.88
N ALA A 40 -5.80 13.38 -0.15
CA ALA A 40 -4.93 14.45 0.34
C ALA A 40 -3.95 14.94 -0.74
N LEU A 41 -3.75 14.14 -1.80
CA LEU A 41 -2.82 14.44 -2.89
C LEU A 41 -3.47 15.34 -3.96
N SER A 42 -2.64 16.17 -4.59
CA SER A 42 -3.03 16.91 -5.78
C SER A 42 -3.32 15.96 -6.95
N THR A 43 -4.11 16.38 -7.94
CA THR A 43 -4.38 15.57 -9.14
C THR A 43 -3.09 15.18 -9.87
N GLU A 44 -2.09 16.07 -9.90
CA GLU A 44 -0.79 15.80 -10.52
C GLU A 44 -0.02 14.72 -9.75
N ASP A 45 0.04 14.83 -8.42
CA ASP A 45 0.75 13.85 -7.59
C ASP A 45 0.09 12.48 -7.63
N ARG A 46 -1.24 12.43 -7.72
CA ARG A 46 -1.98 11.18 -7.88
C ARG A 46 -1.65 10.51 -9.19
N ARG A 47 -1.62 11.27 -10.29
CA ARG A 47 -1.25 10.76 -11.62
C ARG A 47 0.18 10.23 -11.61
N PHE A 48 1.13 11.03 -11.10
CA PHE A 48 2.52 10.64 -10.98
C PHE A 48 2.68 9.34 -10.17
N LEU A 49 2.05 9.25 -8.99
CA LEU A 49 2.16 8.07 -8.15
C LEU A 49 1.54 6.83 -8.82
N ALA A 50 0.38 6.98 -9.46
CA ALA A 50 -0.25 5.88 -10.20
C ALA A 50 0.62 5.40 -11.37
N ASP A 51 1.22 6.32 -12.14
CA ASP A 51 2.10 5.98 -13.27
C ASP A 51 3.35 5.21 -12.81
N GLU A 52 3.96 5.64 -11.71
CA GLU A 52 5.14 4.98 -11.14
C GLU A 52 4.83 3.59 -10.59
N LEU A 53 3.66 3.41 -9.95
CA LEU A 53 3.23 2.12 -9.41
C LEU A 53 2.80 1.14 -10.51
N GLU A 54 2.00 1.60 -11.49
CA GLU A 54 1.57 0.78 -12.62
C GLU A 54 2.74 0.23 -13.43
N ARG A 55 3.83 1.00 -13.55
CA ARG A 55 5.04 0.54 -14.23
C ARG A 55 5.60 -0.71 -13.57
N ILE A 56 5.68 -0.73 -12.24
CA ILE A 56 6.22 -1.88 -11.49
C ILE A 56 5.29 -3.08 -11.59
N THR A 57 3.98 -2.90 -11.39
CA THR A 57 3.02 -4.02 -11.38
C THR A 57 2.95 -4.75 -12.73
N ARG A 58 3.32 -4.08 -13.83
CA ARG A 58 3.34 -4.67 -15.18
C ARG A 58 4.61 -5.45 -15.51
N LEU A 59 5.63 -5.42 -14.64
CA LEU A 59 6.86 -6.13 -14.90
C LEU A 59 6.67 -7.65 -14.74
N PRO A 60 7.30 -8.45 -15.61
CA PRO A 60 7.39 -9.88 -15.40
C PRO A 60 8.29 -10.19 -14.19
N THR A 61 8.17 -11.41 -13.66
CA THR A 61 9.01 -11.93 -12.57
C THR A 61 9.36 -13.40 -12.80
N ASN A 62 9.43 -13.85 -14.07
CA ASN A 62 9.53 -15.27 -14.41
C ASN A 62 10.99 -15.75 -14.45
N THR A 63 11.91 -14.87 -14.84
CA THR A 63 13.33 -15.17 -15.04
C THR A 63 14.23 -14.39 -14.08
N ASP A 64 15.51 -14.74 -13.97
CA ASP A 64 16.48 -13.94 -13.20
C ASP A 64 16.67 -12.53 -13.79
N GLU A 65 16.61 -12.41 -15.12
CA GLU A 65 16.65 -11.14 -15.83
C GLU A 65 15.47 -10.25 -15.46
N ASP A 66 14.27 -10.84 -15.36
CA ASP A 66 13.06 -10.13 -14.92
C ASP A 66 13.21 -9.58 -13.50
N ILE A 67 13.80 -10.37 -12.58
CA ILE A 67 14.03 -9.94 -11.20
C ILE A 67 15.04 -8.79 -11.13
N LYS A 68 16.12 -8.84 -11.93
CA LYS A 68 17.07 -7.72 -12.04
C LYS A 68 16.38 -6.46 -12.57
N ALA A 69 15.54 -6.59 -13.61
CA ALA A 69 14.78 -5.49 -14.17
C ALA A 69 13.77 -4.90 -13.17
N TRP A 70 13.11 -5.76 -12.40
CA TRP A 70 12.20 -5.37 -11.32
C TRP A 70 12.92 -4.51 -10.28
N TYR A 71 14.04 -5.00 -9.73
CA TYR A 71 14.79 -4.24 -8.72
C TYR A 71 15.33 -2.93 -9.26
N ALA A 72 15.82 -2.89 -10.50
CA ALA A 72 16.26 -1.65 -11.13
C ALA A 72 15.10 -0.64 -11.25
N ALA A 73 13.93 -1.10 -11.68
CA ALA A 73 12.75 -0.26 -11.80
C ALA A 73 12.24 0.23 -10.42
N THR A 74 12.18 -0.64 -9.40
CA THR A 74 11.72 -0.25 -8.06
C THR A 74 12.69 0.73 -7.39
N GLN A 75 14.00 0.56 -7.58
CA GLN A 75 15.00 1.55 -7.12
C GLN A 75 14.80 2.90 -7.80
N GLN A 76 14.60 2.92 -9.11
CA GLN A 76 14.34 4.15 -9.84
C GLN A 76 13.04 4.83 -9.37
N THR A 77 11.96 4.06 -9.21
CA THR A 77 10.68 4.56 -8.67
C THR A 77 10.86 5.14 -7.27
N GLN A 78 11.56 4.44 -6.37
CA GLN A 78 11.83 4.95 -5.01
C GLN A 78 12.63 6.25 -5.04
N GLN A 79 13.62 6.38 -5.92
CA GLN A 79 14.40 7.61 -6.06
C GLN A 79 13.54 8.77 -6.55
N ARG A 80 12.67 8.53 -7.54
CA ARG A 80 11.72 9.52 -8.06
C ARG A 80 10.72 9.96 -6.99
N LEU A 81 10.20 9.02 -6.19
CA LEU A 81 9.31 9.32 -5.06
C LEU A 81 10.00 10.18 -4.01
N ARG A 82 11.22 9.86 -3.61
CA ARG A 82 12.01 10.65 -2.64
C ARG A 82 12.35 12.06 -3.16
N THR A 83 12.50 12.20 -4.47
CA THR A 83 12.78 13.50 -5.11
C THR A 83 11.53 14.37 -5.14
N ARG A 84 10.36 13.78 -5.41
CA ARG A 84 9.09 14.52 -5.55
C ARG A 84 8.44 14.84 -4.21
N PHE A 85 8.53 13.94 -3.23
CA PHE A 85 7.84 14.07 -1.95
C PHE A 85 8.83 14.18 -0.80
N ALA A 86 8.71 15.25 -0.01
CA ALA A 86 9.54 15.47 1.17
C ALA A 86 9.35 14.38 2.25
N ASP A 87 8.14 13.83 2.37
CA ASP A 87 7.83 12.69 3.24
C ASP A 87 7.11 11.60 2.44
N VAL A 88 7.87 10.66 1.89
CA VAL A 88 7.33 9.53 1.12
C VAL A 88 6.41 8.64 1.97
N ALA A 89 6.68 8.51 3.27
CA ALA A 89 5.86 7.68 4.17
C ALA A 89 4.45 8.24 4.39
N SER A 90 4.25 9.54 4.13
CA SER A 90 2.92 10.16 4.17
C SER A 90 2.07 9.90 2.92
N VAL A 91 2.70 9.58 1.78
CA VAL A 91 2.03 9.45 0.47
C VAL A 91 2.04 8.02 -0.08
N VAL A 92 2.86 7.12 0.49
CA VAL A 92 2.95 5.72 0.08
C VAL A 92 2.56 4.80 1.26
N PRO A 93 1.49 4.02 1.13
CA PRO A 93 1.16 2.97 2.09
C PRO A 93 2.35 2.04 2.38
N HIS A 94 2.66 1.79 3.66
CA HIS A 94 3.81 0.96 4.07
C HIS A 94 3.86 -0.41 3.37
N ARG A 95 2.69 -1.02 3.13
CA ARG A 95 2.53 -2.29 2.41
C ARG A 95 3.22 -2.33 1.03
N LEU A 96 3.36 -1.19 0.35
CA LEU A 96 4.00 -1.11 -0.98
C LEU A 96 5.51 -1.36 -0.91
N TYR A 97 6.15 -1.05 0.23
CA TYR A 97 7.57 -1.30 0.38
C TYR A 97 7.90 -2.79 0.34
N HIS A 98 7.04 -3.65 0.91
CA HIS A 98 7.22 -5.11 0.83
C HIS A 98 7.16 -5.61 -0.62
N TYR A 99 6.18 -5.13 -1.39
CA TYR A 99 6.08 -5.48 -2.81
C TYR A 99 7.29 -5.05 -3.65
N PHE A 100 8.01 -3.99 -3.26
CA PHE A 100 9.21 -3.57 -3.98
C PHE A 100 10.45 -4.43 -3.71
N ILE A 101 10.49 -5.14 -2.59
CA ILE A 101 11.68 -5.88 -2.13
C ILE A 101 11.54 -7.40 -2.25
N ASP A 102 10.33 -7.91 -2.46
CA ASP A 102 10.02 -9.35 -2.45
C ASP A 102 10.01 -10.00 -3.86
N ALA A 103 10.75 -9.45 -4.82
CA ALA A 103 10.65 -9.89 -6.23
C ALA A 103 11.06 -11.37 -6.42
N ASP A 104 12.04 -11.86 -5.65
CA ASP A 104 12.43 -13.27 -5.70
C ASP A 104 11.36 -14.20 -5.10
N ILE A 105 10.60 -13.72 -4.11
CA ILE A 105 9.44 -14.42 -3.55
C ILE A 105 8.32 -14.41 -4.58
N HIS A 106 8.07 -13.29 -5.26
CA HIS A 106 7.04 -13.19 -6.31
C HIS A 106 7.26 -14.19 -7.45
N ARG A 107 8.51 -14.49 -7.78
CA ARG A 107 8.85 -15.55 -8.74
C ARG A 107 8.50 -16.94 -8.22
N LYS A 108 8.84 -17.24 -6.98
CA LYS A 108 8.67 -18.58 -6.38
C LYS A 108 7.21 -18.85 -6.00
N GLU A 109 6.48 -17.81 -5.63
CA GLU A 109 5.13 -17.89 -5.06
C GLU A 109 4.17 -16.91 -5.76
N PRO A 110 3.60 -17.29 -6.93
CA PRO A 110 2.69 -16.42 -7.68
C PRO A 110 1.43 -16.02 -6.91
N SER A 111 0.93 -16.89 -6.02
CA SER A 111 -0.19 -16.57 -5.13
C SER A 111 0.15 -15.50 -4.10
N TYR A 112 1.40 -15.48 -3.61
CA TYR A 112 1.90 -14.44 -2.71
C TYR A 112 2.00 -13.09 -3.43
N ARG A 113 2.54 -13.10 -4.67
CA ARG A 113 2.53 -11.92 -5.55
C ARG A 113 1.11 -11.38 -5.71
N ALA A 114 0.15 -12.22 -6.11
CA ALA A 114 -1.23 -11.79 -6.34
C ALA A 114 -1.87 -11.15 -5.10
N ALA A 115 -1.65 -11.75 -3.91
CA ALA A 115 -2.16 -11.21 -2.64
C ALA A 115 -1.53 -9.86 -2.25
N GLN A 116 -0.26 -9.63 -2.59
CA GLN A 116 0.38 -8.32 -2.39
C GLN A 116 -0.04 -7.29 -3.46
N GLU A 117 -0.29 -7.74 -4.69
CA GLU A 117 -0.58 -6.90 -5.86
C GLU A 117 -2.02 -6.35 -5.86
N GLU A 118 -3.03 -7.16 -5.56
CA GLU A 118 -4.45 -6.74 -5.46
C GLU A 118 -4.63 -5.36 -4.78
N PRO A 119 -4.09 -5.15 -3.58
CA PRO A 119 -4.28 -3.89 -2.88
C PRO A 119 -3.43 -2.72 -3.39
N ILE A 120 -2.39 -3.02 -4.18
CA ILE A 120 -1.63 -2.00 -4.92
C ILE A 120 -2.47 -1.53 -6.10
N LEU A 121 -3.09 -2.46 -6.82
CA LEU A 121 -4.04 -2.16 -7.88
C LEU A 121 -5.24 -1.37 -7.36
N GLU A 122 -5.74 -1.70 -6.18
CA GLU A 122 -6.79 -0.91 -5.51
C GLU A 122 -6.32 0.51 -5.17
N PHE A 123 -5.08 0.68 -4.68
CA PHE A 123 -4.56 2.01 -4.43
C PHE A 123 -4.35 2.80 -5.72
N ILE A 124 -3.87 2.17 -6.79
CA ILE A 124 -3.78 2.77 -8.14
C ILE A 124 -5.16 3.23 -8.60
N ARG A 125 -6.19 2.38 -8.46
CA ARG A 125 -7.59 2.74 -8.79
C ARG A 125 -8.02 3.98 -8.04
N LEU A 126 -7.81 4.00 -6.72
CA LEU A 126 -8.12 5.17 -5.88
C LEU A 126 -7.35 6.42 -6.31
N LEU A 127 -6.10 6.31 -6.75
CA LEU A 127 -5.33 7.46 -7.24
C LEU A 127 -5.89 7.98 -8.57
N ARG A 128 -6.38 7.10 -9.44
CA ARG A 128 -6.93 7.45 -10.76
C ARG A 128 -8.35 8.04 -10.70
N GLU A 129 -9.15 7.66 -9.72
CA GLU A 129 -10.52 8.20 -9.57
C GLU A 129 -10.51 9.69 -9.28
N GLU A 130 -11.39 10.48 -9.89
CA GLU A 130 -11.52 11.88 -9.45
C GLU A 130 -12.04 11.93 -8.00
N PRO A 131 -11.53 12.84 -7.15
CA PRO A 131 -12.04 12.97 -5.81
C PRO A 131 -13.48 13.48 -5.92
N THR A 132 -14.45 12.59 -5.75
CA THR A 132 -15.87 12.97 -5.70
C THR A 132 -16.04 13.95 -4.53
N LYS A 133 -16.28 15.22 -4.86
CA LYS A 133 -16.69 16.25 -3.90
C LYS A 133 -17.96 15.74 -3.23
N THR A 134 -17.83 15.23 -2.00
CA THR A 134 -18.96 14.87 -1.14
C THR A 134 -19.24 16.02 -0.21
#